data_AF-A0A8R1I6L9-F1
#
_entry.id   AF-A0A8R1I6L9-F1
#
_cell.length_a   1.000
_cell.length_b   1.000
_cell.length_c   1.000
_cell.angle_alpha   90.00
_cell.angle_beta   90.00
_cell.angle_gamma   90.00
#
_symmetry.space_group_name_H-M   'P 1'
#
loop_
_entity.id
_entity.type
_entity.pdbx_description
1 polymer ?
#
loop_
_entity_poly.entity_id
_entity_poly.type
_entity_poly.pdbx_seq_one_letter_code
_entity_poly.pdbx_strand_id
1 'polypeptide(L)'
;MRNLILEINSSKLACNVAMDDVARNVFAAFLELEGNDTLKTLCSLVKKWRPLFLNYYKSSEESLAAKSPAQRKVEIELKRKCQIQMLLAIEDKYEKEANSFGPKVAKLVHFLYNDADVLDEEAILEWAKTIAEESPLKGIMEPIVNWLQEDEEESDEEE
;
A
#
# COMPACT_ATOMS: atom_id res chain seq x y z
N MET A 1 7.75 14.93 -8.98
CA MET A 1 7.11 14.47 -7.73
C MET A 1 6.90 15.54 -6.70
N ARG A 2 7.90 16.37 -6.36
CA ARG A 2 7.73 17.42 -5.35
C ARG A 2 6.50 18.34 -5.56
N ASN A 3 6.28 18.82 -6.79
CA ASN A 3 5.11 19.67 -7.08
C ASN A 3 3.79 18.94 -6.84
N LEU A 4 3.68 17.68 -7.27
CA LEU A 4 2.49 16.85 -7.05
C LEU A 4 2.21 16.64 -5.55
N ILE A 5 3.24 16.40 -4.73
CA ILE A 5 3.09 16.31 -3.27
C ILE A 5 2.52 17.62 -2.71
N LEU A 6 3.03 18.77 -3.15
CA LEU A 6 2.56 20.08 -2.71
C LEU A 6 1.11 20.33 -3.12
N GLU A 7 0.73 19.97 -4.35
CA GLU A 7 -0.64 20.10 -4.85
C GLU A 7 -1.61 19.19 -4.09
N ILE A 8 -1.26 17.93 -3.85
CA ILE A 8 -2.08 17.00 -3.05
C ILE A 8 -2.24 17.52 -1.63
N ASN A 9 -1.17 18.00 -0.99
CA ASN A 9 -1.23 18.54 0.36
C ASN A 9 -2.07 19.82 0.42
N SER A 10 -2.00 20.67 -0.61
CA SER A 10 -2.87 21.84 -0.73
C SER A 10 -4.35 21.41 -0.83
N SER A 11 -4.66 20.42 -1.67
CA SER A 11 -6.01 19.87 -1.82
C SER A 11 -6.52 19.21 -0.53
N LYS A 12 -5.66 18.47 0.18
CA LYS A 12 -5.97 17.90 1.49
C LYS A 12 -6.45 18.96 2.48
N LEU A 13 -5.73 20.09 2.55
CA LEU A 13 -6.08 21.21 3.44
C LEU A 13 -7.35 21.91 2.98
N ALA A 14 -7.50 22.15 1.68
CA ALA A 14 -8.68 22.79 1.11
C ALA A 14 -9.96 21.97 1.31
N CYS A 15 -9.87 20.65 1.20
CA CYS A 15 -11.00 19.73 1.33
C CYS A 15 -11.15 19.14 2.74
N ASN A 16 -10.28 19.51 3.69
CA ASN A 16 -10.25 18.98 5.07
C ASN A 16 -10.29 17.44 5.15
N VAL A 17 -9.40 16.78 4.41
CA VAL A 17 -9.33 15.32 4.32
C VAL A 17 -8.25 14.77 5.26
N ALA A 18 -8.53 13.63 5.90
CA ALA A 18 -7.57 12.93 6.75
C ALA A 18 -6.41 12.34 5.91
N MET A 19 -5.27 12.04 6.53
CA MET A 19 -4.08 11.62 5.78
C MET A 19 -4.23 10.22 5.17
N ASP A 20 -4.88 9.32 5.90
CA ASP A 20 -5.24 7.97 5.49
C ASP A 20 -6.28 7.98 4.34
N ASP A 21 -7.27 8.87 4.39
CA ASP A 21 -8.18 9.09 3.25
C ASP A 21 -7.44 9.64 2.02
N VAL A 22 -6.45 10.53 2.20
CA VAL A 22 -5.59 10.99 1.10
C VAL A 22 -4.82 9.82 0.51
N ALA A 23 -4.30 8.92 1.34
CA ALA A 23 -3.64 7.69 0.88
C ALA A 23 -4.57 6.85 0.00
N ARG A 24 -5.79 6.52 0.46
CA ARG A 24 -6.76 5.78 -0.36
C ARG A 24 -7.00 6.46 -1.71
N ASN A 25 -7.27 7.77 -1.69
CA ASN A 25 -7.57 8.55 -2.89
C ASN A 25 -6.39 8.63 -3.87
N VAL A 26 -5.17 8.81 -3.37
CA VAL A 26 -3.96 8.86 -4.21
C VAL A 26 -3.75 7.54 -4.93
N PHE A 27 -3.87 6.40 -4.23
CA PHE A 27 -3.67 5.11 -4.88
C PHE A 27 -4.83 4.72 -5.80
N ALA A 28 -6.07 5.01 -5.40
CA ALA A 28 -7.24 4.80 -6.27
C ALA A 28 -7.11 5.60 -7.58
N ALA A 29 -6.78 6.89 -7.50
CA ALA A 29 -6.56 7.72 -8.69
C ALA A 29 -5.39 7.20 -9.55
N PHE A 30 -4.32 6.70 -8.93
CA PHE A 30 -3.22 6.07 -9.64
C PHE A 30 -3.66 4.82 -10.42
N LEU A 31 -4.50 3.97 -9.83
CA LEU A 31 -5.01 2.76 -10.49
C LEU A 31 -5.97 3.05 -11.66
N GLU A 32 -6.56 4.25 -11.70
CA GLU A 32 -7.45 4.71 -12.77
C GLU A 32 -6.71 5.46 -13.91
N LEU A 33 -5.38 5.62 -13.83
CA LEU A 33 -4.62 6.25 -14.90
C LEU A 33 -4.67 5.42 -16.19
N GLU A 34 -4.88 6.10 -17.32
CA GLU A 34 -4.90 5.48 -18.64
C GLU A 34 -3.60 4.73 -18.94
N GLY A 35 -3.71 3.52 -19.51
CA GLY A 35 -2.57 2.66 -19.86
C GLY A 35 -2.09 1.70 -18.75
N ASN A 36 -2.78 1.65 -17.61
CA ASN A 36 -2.54 0.68 -16.52
C ASN A 36 -3.22 -0.68 -16.75
N ASP A 37 -3.42 -1.08 -18.00
CA ASP A 37 -4.20 -2.27 -18.35
C ASP A 37 -3.44 -3.59 -18.13
N THR A 38 -2.11 -3.52 -17.99
CA THR A 38 -1.24 -4.69 -17.81
C THR A 38 -0.44 -4.58 -16.53
N LEU A 39 -0.10 -5.73 -15.92
CA LEU A 39 0.76 -5.75 -14.74
C LEU A 39 2.12 -5.08 -15.01
N LYS A 40 2.69 -5.27 -16.21
CA LYS A 40 3.98 -4.70 -16.59
C LYS A 40 3.95 -3.17 -16.64
N THR A 41 2.91 -2.59 -17.24
CA THR A 41 2.76 -1.13 -17.31
C THR A 41 2.49 -0.55 -15.93
N LEU A 42 1.65 -1.22 -15.14
CA LEU A 42 1.36 -0.84 -13.76
C LEU A 42 2.64 -0.83 -12.89
N CYS A 43 3.42 -1.91 -12.87
CA CYS A 43 4.68 -1.97 -12.13
C CYS A 43 5.69 -0.91 -12.61
N SER A 44 5.76 -0.63 -13.91
CA SER A 44 6.61 0.44 -14.45
C SER A 44 6.16 1.81 -13.95
N LEU A 45 4.85 2.05 -13.88
CA LEU A 45 4.30 3.30 -13.39
C LEU A 45 4.50 3.42 -11.87
N VAL A 46 4.33 2.34 -11.10
CA VAL A 46 4.65 2.31 -9.66
C VAL A 46 6.09 2.75 -9.43
N LYS A 47 7.08 2.28 -10.21
CA LYS A 47 8.48 2.71 -10.09
C LYS A 47 8.65 4.23 -10.29
N LYS A 48 7.95 4.80 -11.27
CA LYS A 48 7.94 6.27 -11.48
C LYS A 48 7.23 7.00 -10.35
N TRP A 49 6.20 6.39 -9.77
CA TRP A 49 5.38 6.95 -8.72
C TRP A 49 5.93 6.73 -7.31
N ARG A 50 6.93 5.87 -7.17
CA ARG A 50 7.55 5.47 -5.89
C ARG A 50 7.90 6.65 -4.98
N PRO A 51 8.52 7.76 -5.44
CA PRO A 51 8.84 8.86 -4.53
C PRO A 51 7.59 9.53 -3.92
N LEU A 52 6.47 9.53 -4.64
CA LEU A 52 5.18 9.99 -4.09
C LEU A 52 4.69 8.99 -3.04
N PHE A 53 4.74 7.70 -3.35
CA PHE A 53 4.26 6.67 -2.44
C PHE A 53 5.06 6.63 -1.15
N LEU A 54 6.40 6.66 -1.21
CA LEU A 54 7.23 6.71 -0.01
C LEU A 54 6.89 7.91 0.89
N ASN A 55 6.50 9.05 0.31
CA ASN A 55 6.09 10.22 1.10
C ASN A 55 4.80 9.97 1.90
N TYR A 56 3.84 9.23 1.36
CA TYR A 56 2.54 9.02 2.01
C TYR A 56 2.48 7.73 2.84
N TYR A 57 3.14 6.65 2.41
CA TYR A 57 2.98 5.30 2.96
C TYR A 57 4.14 4.81 3.81
N LYS A 58 5.31 5.43 3.75
CA LYS A 58 6.48 5.05 4.57
C LYS A 58 6.99 6.24 5.38
N SER A 59 7.69 5.93 6.46
CA SER A 59 8.45 6.92 7.22
C SER A 59 9.89 6.86 6.77
N SER A 60 10.50 7.99 6.39
CA SER A 60 11.94 8.01 6.13
C SER A 60 12.71 7.93 7.45
N GLU A 61 13.91 7.33 7.42
CA GLU A 61 14.81 7.30 8.57
C GLU A 61 15.09 8.70 9.12
N GLU A 62 15.32 9.66 8.24
CA GLU A 62 15.51 11.07 8.59
C GLU A 62 14.29 11.65 9.32
N SER A 63 13.07 11.35 8.84
CA SER A 63 11.81 11.79 9.44
C SER A 63 11.66 11.23 10.86
N LEU A 64 12.00 9.95 11.06
CA LEU A 64 11.92 9.29 12.36
C LEU A 64 13.02 9.77 13.32
N ALA A 65 14.24 9.96 12.84
CA ALA A 65 15.37 10.42 13.64
C ALA A 65 15.14 11.82 14.23
N ALA A 66 14.42 12.68 13.51
CA ALA A 66 14.04 14.02 13.97
C ALA A 66 12.92 14.05 15.03
N LYS A 67 12.31 12.89 15.37
CA LYS A 67 11.14 12.80 16.25
C LYS A 67 11.43 12.08 17.56
N SER A 68 10.69 12.47 18.60
CA SER A 68 10.72 11.78 19.89
C SER A 68 10.16 10.34 19.77
N PRO A 69 10.46 9.44 20.72
CA PRO A 69 9.94 8.07 20.68
C PRO A 69 8.41 7.97 20.55
N ALA A 70 7.68 8.83 21.27
CA ALA A 70 6.22 8.86 21.19
C ALA A 70 5.72 9.33 19.81
N GLN A 71 6.37 10.34 19.24
CA GLN A 71 6.04 10.85 17.91
C GLN A 71 6.36 9.84 16.80
N ARG A 72 7.48 9.10 16.92
CA ARG A 72 7.81 8.01 16.00
C ARG A 72 6.73 6.94 15.99
N LYS A 73 6.27 6.49 17.15
CA LYS A 73 5.21 5.49 17.26
C LYS A 73 3.94 5.92 16.54
N VAL A 74 3.50 7.16 16.75
CA VAL A 74 2.32 7.72 16.09
C VAL A 74 2.51 7.82 14.57
N GLU A 75 3.69 8.23 14.10
CA GLU A 75 3.96 8.30 12.66
C GLU A 75 3.97 6.92 12.00
N ILE A 76 4.62 5.94 12.62
CA ILE A 76 4.66 4.56 12.13
C ILE A 76 3.25 3.99 12.04
N GLU A 77 2.43 4.15 13.08
CA GLU A 77 1.04 3.70 13.07
C GLU A 77 0.21 4.40 11.99
N LEU A 78 0.41 5.70 11.78
CA LEU A 78 -0.25 6.45 10.72
C LEU A 78 0.15 5.94 9.32
N LYS A 79 1.44 5.64 9.11
CA LYS A 79 1.93 5.09 7.83
C LYS A 79 1.37 3.70 7.56
N ARG A 80 1.30 2.85 8.58
CA ARG A 80 0.64 1.54 8.47
C ARG A 80 -0.84 1.69 8.09
N LYS A 81 -1.59 2.59 8.72
CA LYS A 81 -2.98 2.91 8.33
C LYS A 81 -3.07 3.38 6.87
N CYS A 82 -2.15 4.22 6.41
CA CYS A 82 -2.10 4.65 5.01
C CYS A 82 -1.85 3.46 4.05
N GLN A 83 -0.99 2.51 4.42
CA GLN A 83 -0.73 1.31 3.62
C GLN A 83 -1.97 0.41 3.53
N ILE A 84 -2.70 0.24 4.64
CA ILE A 84 -3.99 -0.48 4.63
C ILE A 84 -5.00 0.24 3.72
N GLN A 85 -5.06 1.57 3.75
CA GLN A 85 -5.91 2.34 2.83
C GLN A 85 -5.50 2.18 1.35
N MET A 86 -4.21 1.99 1.06
CA MET A 86 -3.76 1.60 -0.30
C MET A 86 -4.28 0.22 -0.68
N LEU A 87 -4.20 -0.76 0.22
CA LEU A 87 -4.70 -2.11 -0.02
C LEU A 87 -6.21 -2.15 -0.22
N LEU A 88 -6.96 -1.36 0.55
CA LEU A 88 -8.41 -1.15 0.34
C LEU A 88 -8.72 -0.53 -1.03
N ALA A 89 -7.87 0.36 -1.55
CA ALA A 89 -8.04 0.88 -2.91
C ALA A 89 -7.80 -0.21 -3.99
N ILE A 90 -6.92 -1.18 -3.73
CA ILE A 90 -6.73 -2.36 -4.60
C ILE A 90 -7.96 -3.26 -4.55
N GLU A 91 -8.50 -3.48 -3.35
CA GLU A 91 -9.75 -4.24 -3.13
C GLU A 91 -10.94 -3.60 -3.83
N ASP A 92 -11.14 -2.28 -3.68
CA ASP A 92 -12.19 -1.52 -4.37
C ASP A 92 -12.10 -1.68 -5.90
N LYS A 93 -10.88 -1.71 -6.46
CA LYS A 93 -10.68 -1.90 -7.90
C LYS A 93 -10.96 -3.35 -8.30
N TYR A 94 -10.56 -4.31 -7.48
CA TYR A 94 -10.89 -5.71 -7.68
C TYR A 94 -12.41 -5.94 -7.73
N GLU A 95 -13.18 -5.36 -6.81
CA GLU A 95 -14.63 -5.49 -6.80
C GLU A 95 -15.29 -4.98 -8.09
N LYS A 96 -14.76 -3.90 -8.67
CA LYS A 96 -15.26 -3.30 -9.91
C LYS A 96 -14.83 -4.08 -11.16
N GLU A 97 -13.63 -4.66 -11.15
CA GLU A 97 -12.94 -5.19 -12.32
C GLU A 97 -12.38 -6.61 -12.10
N ALA A 98 -13.10 -7.46 -11.36
CA ALA A 98 -12.57 -8.75 -10.87
C ALA A 98 -11.93 -9.61 -11.97
N ASN A 99 -12.54 -9.67 -13.15
CA ASN A 99 -12.07 -10.50 -14.26
C ASN A 99 -10.75 -10.00 -14.89
N SER A 100 -10.59 -8.68 -15.03
CA SER A 100 -9.42 -8.07 -15.69
C SER A 100 -8.30 -7.70 -14.71
N PHE A 101 -8.66 -7.38 -13.46
CA PHE A 101 -7.73 -6.93 -12.42
C PHE A 101 -7.32 -8.06 -11.48
N GLY A 102 -8.24 -8.95 -11.11
CA GLY A 102 -8.01 -10.09 -10.20
C GLY A 102 -6.72 -10.89 -10.46
N PRO A 103 -6.42 -11.30 -11.71
CA PRO A 103 -5.20 -12.05 -12.02
C PRO A 103 -3.87 -11.30 -11.73
N LYS A 104 -3.93 -10.00 -11.46
CA LYS A 104 -2.78 -9.13 -11.22
C LYS A 104 -2.61 -8.78 -9.74
N VAL A 105 -3.64 -8.93 -8.91
CA VAL A 105 -3.69 -8.36 -7.56
C VAL A 105 -2.55 -8.86 -6.67
N ALA A 106 -2.43 -10.17 -6.47
CA ALA A 106 -1.39 -10.74 -5.61
C ALA A 106 0.02 -10.36 -6.07
N LYS A 107 0.27 -10.37 -7.39
CA LYS A 107 1.57 -9.96 -7.96
C LYS A 107 1.85 -8.48 -7.78
N LEU A 108 0.82 -7.63 -7.85
CA LEU A 108 0.95 -6.21 -7.59
C LEU A 108 1.29 -5.95 -6.11
N VAL A 109 0.60 -6.60 -5.18
CA VAL A 109 0.88 -6.48 -3.74
C VAL A 109 2.30 -6.97 -3.43
N HIS A 110 2.70 -8.12 -3.96
CA HIS A 110 4.05 -8.64 -3.83
C HIS A 110 5.10 -7.65 -4.37
N PHE A 111 4.84 -7.06 -5.54
CA PHE A 111 5.73 -6.05 -6.12
C PHE A 111 5.81 -4.77 -5.26
N LEU A 112 4.69 -4.34 -4.67
CA LEU A 112 4.65 -3.16 -3.80
C LEU A 112 5.42 -3.38 -2.48
N TYR A 113 5.44 -4.61 -1.98
CA TYR A 113 6.26 -5.05 -0.86
C TYR A 113 7.74 -5.15 -1.26
N ASN A 114 8.09 -6.11 -2.12
CA ASN A 114 9.47 -6.53 -2.35
C ASN A 114 10.28 -5.57 -3.24
N ASP A 115 9.70 -5.11 -4.36
CA ASP A 115 10.44 -4.32 -5.35
C ASP A 115 10.30 -2.80 -5.13
N ALA A 116 9.12 -2.36 -4.68
CA ALA A 116 8.83 -0.95 -4.50
C ALA A 116 9.09 -0.48 -3.06
N ASP A 117 9.13 -1.38 -2.07
CA ASP A 117 9.31 -1.04 -0.65
C ASP A 117 8.32 0.06 -0.20
N VAL A 118 7.05 -0.12 -0.57
CA VAL A 118 5.95 0.81 -0.27
C VAL A 118 5.01 0.22 0.78
N LEU A 119 4.85 -1.11 0.78
CA LEU A 119 4.08 -1.85 1.78
C LEU A 119 5.02 -2.54 2.75
N ASP A 120 4.60 -2.62 4.01
CA ASP A 120 5.19 -3.46 5.04
C ASP A 120 4.35 -4.71 5.25
N GLU A 121 4.98 -5.79 5.71
CA GLU A 121 4.34 -7.07 6.00
C GLU A 121 3.15 -6.91 6.96
N GLU A 122 3.34 -6.20 8.07
CA GLU A 122 2.28 -5.95 9.06
C GLU A 122 0.99 -5.41 8.41
N ALA A 123 1.12 -4.48 7.46
CA ALA A 123 -0.04 -3.89 6.80
C ALA A 123 -0.76 -4.89 5.89
N ILE A 124 0.00 -5.74 5.19
CA ILE A 124 -0.55 -6.78 4.30
C ILE A 124 -1.29 -7.82 5.12
N LEU A 125 -0.68 -8.33 6.20
CA LEU A 125 -1.28 -9.33 7.07
C LEU A 125 -2.48 -8.78 7.85
N GLU A 126 -2.42 -7.54 8.33
CA GLU A 126 -3.54 -6.87 9.00
C GLU A 126 -4.73 -6.70 8.04
N TRP A 127 -4.50 -6.21 6.82
CA TRP A 127 -5.56 -6.06 5.82
C TRP A 127 -6.11 -7.41 5.35
N ALA A 128 -5.26 -8.41 5.10
CA ALA A 128 -5.70 -9.72 4.61
C ALA A 128 -6.70 -10.41 5.56
N LYS A 129 -6.57 -10.18 6.88
CA LYS A 129 -7.51 -10.67 7.90
C LYS A 129 -8.90 -10.01 7.80
N THR A 130 -9.01 -8.85 7.15
CA THR A 130 -10.28 -8.13 6.96
C THR A 130 -11.05 -8.55 5.71
N ILE A 131 -10.40 -9.24 4.77
CA ILE A 131 -11.03 -9.74 3.55
C ILE A 131 -12.08 -10.79 3.94
N ALA A 132 -13.31 -10.64 3.43
CA ALA A 132 -14.41 -11.55 3.71
C ALA A 132 -14.07 -13.00 3.31
N GLU A 133 -14.50 -13.97 4.13
CA GLU A 133 -14.20 -15.41 3.92
C GLU A 133 -14.71 -15.93 2.58
N GLU A 134 -15.85 -15.44 2.13
CA GLU A 134 -16.49 -15.80 0.87
C GLU A 134 -15.90 -15.08 -0.35
N SER A 135 -15.05 -14.07 -0.14
CA SER A 135 -14.45 -13.29 -1.23
C SER A 135 -13.41 -14.13 -1.96
N PRO A 136 -13.49 -14.30 -3.29
CA PRO A 136 -12.44 -14.99 -4.05
C PRO A 136 -11.09 -14.27 -3.96
N LEU A 137 -11.07 -12.98 -3.58
CA LEU A 137 -9.84 -12.25 -3.30
C LEU A 137 -9.01 -12.90 -2.20
N LYS A 138 -9.65 -13.54 -1.21
CA LYS A 138 -8.96 -14.22 -0.12
C LYS A 138 -8.05 -15.34 -0.65
N GLY A 139 -8.57 -16.18 -1.54
CA GLY A 139 -7.78 -17.23 -2.21
C GLY A 139 -6.74 -16.68 -3.19
N ILE A 140 -6.98 -15.51 -3.80
CA ILE A 140 -5.98 -14.84 -4.64
C ILE A 140 -4.78 -14.38 -3.80
N MET A 141 -5.03 -13.87 -2.59
CA MET A 141 -3.99 -13.33 -1.70
C MET A 141 -3.30 -14.40 -0.85
N GLU A 142 -3.89 -15.58 -0.68
CA GLU A 142 -3.35 -16.67 0.13
C GLU A 142 -1.87 -16.99 -0.14
N PRO A 143 -1.37 -17.08 -1.40
CA PRO A 143 0.04 -17.41 -1.63
C PRO A 143 1.04 -16.40 -1.08
N ILE A 144 0.73 -15.09 -1.12
CA ILE A 144 1.64 -14.07 -0.56
C ILE A 144 1.47 -13.97 0.95
N VAL A 145 0.26 -14.17 1.48
CA VAL A 145 0.01 -14.18 2.93
C VAL A 145 0.80 -15.31 3.58
N ASN A 146 0.69 -16.53 3.03
CA ASN A 146 1.43 -17.68 3.56
C ASN A 146 2.95 -17.46 3.45
N TRP A 147 3.43 -16.95 2.31
CA TRP A 147 4.85 -16.66 2.14
C TRP A 147 5.39 -15.67 3.19
N LEU A 148 4.63 -14.61 3.49
CA LEU A 148 5.01 -13.64 4.53
C LEU A 148 5.01 -14.24 5.94
N GLN A 149 4.11 -15.19 6.22
CA GLN A 149 4.04 -15.85 7.53
C GLN A 149 5.12 -16.93 7.71
N GLU A 150 5.51 -17.61 6.63
CA GLU A 150 6.61 -18.58 6.66
C GLU A 150 7.96 -17.90 6.96
N ASP A 151 8.20 -16.71 6.42
CA ASP A 151 9.41 -15.92 6.71
C ASP A 151 9.49 -15.49 8.21
N GLU A 152 8.34 -15.32 8.90
CA GLU A 152 8.28 -14.98 10.34
C GLU A 152 8.67 -16.20 11.20
N GLU A 153 8.18 -17.39 10.86
CA GLU A 153 8.45 -18.64 11.62
C GLU A 153 9.93 -19.08 11.53
N GLU A 154 10.60 -18.89 10.39
CA GLU A 154 12.05 -19.19 10.27
C GLU A 154 12.93 -18.21 11.07
N SER A 155 12.48 -16.97 11.30
CA SER A 155 13.25 -15.97 12.06
C SER A 155 13.17 -16.15 13.57
N ASP A 156 12.08 -16.74 14.09
CA ASP A 156 11.88 -16.98 15.52
C ASP A 156 12.50 -18.31 16.00
N GLU A 157 12.77 -19.26 15.10
CA GLU A 157 13.42 -20.53 15.42
C GLU A 157 14.97 -20.46 15.49
N GLU A 158 15.57 -19.32 15.10
CA GLU A 158 17.02 -19.09 15.14
C GLU A 158 17.53 -18.28 16.38
N GLU A 159 16.66 -17.97 17.37
CA GLU A 159 17.05 -17.35 18.67
C GLU A 159 17.18 -18.34 19.86
#